data_AF-A0A6G9Y7X8-F1
#
_entry.id   AF-A0A6G9Y7X8-F1
#
_cell.length_a   1.000
_cell.length_b   1.000
_cell.length_c   1.000
_cell.angle_alpha   90.00
_cell.angle_beta   90.00
_cell.angle_gamma   90.00
#
_symmetry.space_group_name_H-M   'P 1'
#
loop_
_entity.id
_entity.type
_entity.pdbx_description
1 polymer ?
#
loop_
_entity_poly.entity_id
_entity_poly.type
_entity_poly.pdbx_seq_one_letter_code
_entity_poly.pdbx_strand_id
1 'polypeptide(L)'
;MITTFAGALNTGMRRALEDDPKVLLMGEDIGKLGGVFRVTDTLQKDFGNNRVIDTPLAESGIVGTAFGMALRGYRPVCEIQFDGFVYPAFDQIVSHVAKIHYRTQGKVIAPLTIRIPFGGGIGSVEHHSESPEAYFAHTAGLRVVSPSNPADAYLMIRQSISLDDPVIFFEPKRRYRDKADVDFAALDAGGELTLEQARVCATGTDATVVAYGGTVASALTAAKIAAEEGNSLEVIDLRSLSPIDFDTIEESVRKTGRLIVAHEAPVFAGLGAEIAARITERCFYHLEAPVLRVGGFAIPYPPSKLEKHHLPDPDRILAALDRSLAA
;
A
#
# COMPACT_ATOMS: atom_id res chain seq x y z
N MET A 1 -17.21 -3.60 -14.79
CA MET A 1 -18.08 -4.34 -13.85
C MET A 1 -17.94 -3.71 -12.46
N ILE A 2 -19.05 -3.46 -11.76
CA ILE A 2 -18.98 -2.97 -10.37
C ILE A 2 -18.43 -4.09 -9.45
N THR A 3 -17.31 -3.82 -8.80
CA THR A 3 -16.68 -4.72 -7.83
C THR A 3 -16.27 -3.95 -6.58
N THR A 4 -16.07 -4.65 -5.46
CA THR A 4 -15.44 -4.08 -4.27
C THR A 4 -13.92 -4.11 -4.39
N PHE A 5 -13.21 -3.33 -3.58
CA PHE A 5 -11.75 -3.41 -3.47
C PHE A 5 -11.29 -4.85 -3.14
N ALA A 6 -11.91 -5.50 -2.14
CA ALA A 6 -11.64 -6.89 -1.81
C ALA A 6 -11.96 -7.85 -2.98
N GLY A 7 -13.05 -7.59 -3.71
CA GLY A 7 -13.41 -8.37 -4.91
C GLY A 7 -12.41 -8.19 -6.06
N ALA A 8 -11.81 -7.01 -6.20
CA ALA A 8 -10.77 -6.74 -7.18
C ALA A 8 -9.46 -7.47 -6.84
N LEU A 9 -9.05 -7.47 -5.56
CA LEU A 9 -7.93 -8.30 -5.08
C LEU A 9 -8.17 -9.79 -5.34
N ASN A 10 -9.37 -10.28 -4.98
CA ASN A 10 -9.77 -11.67 -5.22
C ASN A 10 -9.64 -12.03 -6.70
N THR A 11 -10.17 -11.17 -7.57
CA THR A 11 -10.11 -11.35 -9.03
C THR A 11 -8.66 -11.36 -9.52
N GLY A 12 -7.81 -10.47 -9.02
CA GLY A 12 -6.39 -10.40 -9.39
C GLY A 12 -5.63 -11.67 -8.99
N MET A 13 -5.83 -12.16 -7.76
CA MET A 13 -5.23 -13.41 -7.28
C MET A 13 -5.77 -14.64 -8.02
N ARG A 14 -7.07 -14.66 -8.35
CA ARG A 14 -7.67 -15.71 -9.18
C ARG A 14 -6.99 -15.80 -10.54
N ARG A 15 -6.80 -14.66 -11.21
CA ARG A 15 -6.09 -14.63 -12.50
C ARG A 15 -4.67 -15.16 -12.37
N ALA A 16 -3.93 -14.72 -11.35
CA ALA A 16 -2.58 -15.23 -11.10
C ALA A 16 -2.54 -16.76 -10.85
N LEU A 17 -3.54 -17.32 -10.16
CA LEU A 17 -3.68 -18.77 -9.96
C LEU A 17 -4.02 -19.53 -11.26
N GLU A 18 -4.83 -18.94 -12.14
CA GLU A 18 -5.19 -19.47 -13.46
C GLU A 18 -3.99 -19.45 -14.41
N ASP A 19 -3.22 -18.36 -14.40
CA ASP A 19 -2.14 -18.09 -15.35
C ASP A 19 -0.88 -18.92 -15.07
N ASP A 20 -0.56 -19.17 -13.79
CA ASP A 20 0.68 -19.86 -13.41
C ASP A 20 0.42 -20.96 -12.36
N PRO A 21 0.66 -22.25 -12.68
CA PRO A 21 0.52 -23.35 -11.73
C PRO A 21 1.49 -23.28 -10.53
N LYS A 22 2.53 -22.44 -10.59
CA LYS A 22 3.49 -22.20 -9.51
C LYS A 22 3.02 -21.15 -8.50
N VAL A 23 2.00 -20.36 -8.82
CA VAL A 23 1.40 -19.41 -7.88
C VAL A 23 0.58 -20.18 -6.85
N LEU A 24 0.71 -19.85 -5.58
CA LEU A 24 -0.12 -20.43 -4.52
C LEU A 24 -0.31 -19.41 -3.40
N LEU A 25 -1.43 -19.52 -2.71
CA LEU A 25 -1.78 -18.65 -1.60
C LEU A 25 -1.60 -19.42 -0.31
N MET A 26 -1.07 -18.77 0.72
CA MET A 26 -0.96 -19.36 2.06
C MET A 26 -1.16 -18.32 3.14
N GLY A 27 -1.84 -18.69 4.22
CA GLY A 27 -2.11 -17.80 5.33
C GLY A 27 -3.15 -18.38 6.28
N GLU A 28 -3.51 -17.60 7.28
CA GLU A 28 -4.43 -18.01 8.33
C GLU A 28 -5.88 -17.80 7.88
N ASP A 29 -6.67 -18.87 7.89
CA ASP A 29 -8.09 -18.89 7.48
C ASP A 29 -8.36 -18.44 6.02
N ILE A 30 -7.35 -18.38 5.16
CA ILE A 30 -7.53 -17.97 3.76
C ILE A 30 -8.25 -19.01 2.89
N GLY A 31 -8.33 -20.25 3.37
CA GLY A 31 -8.84 -21.41 2.66
C GLY A 31 -10.36 -21.51 2.72
N LYS A 32 -10.88 -22.41 3.57
CA LYS A 32 -12.33 -22.67 3.66
C LYS A 32 -13.15 -21.45 4.08
N LEU A 33 -12.59 -20.61 4.96
CA LEU A 33 -13.24 -19.37 5.38
C LEU A 33 -13.15 -18.29 4.28
N GLY A 34 -12.14 -18.35 3.40
CA GLY A 34 -11.93 -17.32 2.37
C GLY A 34 -11.31 -16.03 2.92
N GLY A 35 -10.61 -16.11 4.05
CA GLY A 35 -9.99 -15.00 4.75
C GLY A 35 -10.97 -14.27 5.67
N VAL A 36 -10.46 -13.69 6.76
CA VAL A 36 -11.28 -12.96 7.75
C VAL A 36 -12.01 -11.75 7.14
N PHE A 37 -11.43 -11.16 6.08
CA PHE A 37 -12.01 -10.08 5.30
C PHE A 37 -12.70 -10.53 4.00
N ARG A 38 -12.81 -11.85 3.76
CA ARG A 38 -13.36 -12.45 2.53
C ARG A 38 -12.60 -12.09 1.25
N VAL A 39 -11.31 -11.74 1.36
CA VAL A 39 -10.48 -11.37 0.20
C VAL A 39 -10.09 -12.59 -0.64
N THR A 40 -9.98 -13.78 -0.04
CA THR A 40 -9.68 -15.05 -0.75
C THR A 40 -10.91 -15.94 -0.89
N ASP A 41 -12.12 -15.37 -0.75
CA ASP A 41 -13.37 -16.11 -0.84
C ASP A 41 -13.45 -16.94 -2.12
N THR A 42 -13.99 -18.15 -2.00
CA THR A 42 -14.12 -19.19 -3.04
C THR A 42 -12.83 -19.72 -3.68
N LEU A 43 -11.65 -19.12 -3.46
CA LEU A 43 -10.43 -19.54 -4.16
C LEU A 43 -10.02 -20.98 -3.83
N GLN A 44 -10.08 -21.40 -2.57
CA GLN A 44 -9.74 -22.79 -2.22
C GLN A 44 -10.73 -23.80 -2.82
N LYS A 45 -12.02 -23.44 -2.94
CA LYS A 45 -13.02 -24.30 -3.57
C LYS A 45 -12.66 -24.59 -5.03
N ASP A 46 -12.13 -23.59 -5.74
CA ASP A 46 -11.88 -23.67 -7.18
C ASP A 46 -10.49 -24.21 -7.50
N PHE A 47 -9.47 -23.92 -6.69
CA PHE A 47 -8.07 -24.29 -6.95
C PHE A 47 -7.53 -25.40 -6.03
N GLY A 48 -8.30 -25.80 -5.01
CA GLY A 48 -7.95 -26.88 -4.09
C GLY A 48 -6.97 -26.49 -2.98
N ASN A 49 -6.86 -27.38 -2.00
CA ASN A 49 -6.04 -27.20 -0.79
C ASN A 49 -4.52 -27.22 -1.04
N ASN A 50 -4.07 -27.60 -2.24
CA ASN A 50 -2.65 -27.55 -2.62
C ASN A 50 -2.24 -26.21 -3.23
N ARG A 51 -3.20 -25.34 -3.57
CA ARG A 51 -2.98 -24.02 -4.19
C ARG A 51 -3.44 -22.86 -3.31
N VAL A 52 -4.39 -23.11 -2.39
CA VAL A 52 -4.84 -22.15 -1.37
C VAL A 52 -4.81 -22.85 -0.02
N ILE A 53 -3.81 -22.52 0.81
CA ILE A 53 -3.37 -23.33 1.94
C ILE A 53 -3.63 -22.59 3.25
N ASP A 54 -4.44 -23.17 4.13
CA ASP A 54 -4.56 -22.72 5.51
C ASP A 54 -3.30 -23.11 6.29
N THR A 55 -2.70 -22.14 6.99
CA THR A 55 -1.48 -22.34 7.80
C THR A 55 -1.79 -22.36 9.30
N PRO A 56 -0.90 -22.92 10.13
CA PRO A 56 -0.92 -22.65 11.58
C PRO A 56 -0.74 -21.15 11.87
N LEU A 57 -1.18 -20.72 13.07
CA LEU A 57 -0.98 -19.37 13.59
C LEU A 57 0.49 -19.15 13.98
N ALA A 58 1.34 -18.82 13.00
CA ALA A 58 2.77 -18.65 13.18
C ALA A 58 3.37 -17.88 12.00
N GLU A 59 3.31 -16.54 12.05
CA GLU A 59 3.63 -15.66 10.93
C GLU A 59 5.08 -15.81 10.44
N SER A 60 6.01 -16.03 11.37
CA SER A 60 7.40 -16.36 11.03
C SER A 60 7.51 -17.68 10.24
N GLY A 61 6.72 -18.68 10.62
CA GLY A 61 6.63 -19.96 9.93
C GLY A 61 5.97 -19.85 8.56
N ILE A 62 4.94 -19.00 8.42
CA ILE A 62 4.28 -18.70 7.14
C ILE A 62 5.30 -18.12 6.16
N VAL A 63 5.96 -17.01 6.53
CA VAL A 63 6.94 -16.34 5.66
C VAL A 63 8.16 -17.22 5.40
N GLY A 64 8.69 -17.90 6.41
CA GLY A 64 9.85 -18.79 6.26
C GLY A 64 9.57 -19.98 5.32
N THR A 65 8.38 -20.58 5.44
CA THR A 65 7.95 -21.67 4.53
C THR A 65 7.79 -21.15 3.11
N ALA A 66 7.10 -20.03 2.94
CA ALA A 66 6.92 -19.40 1.64
C ALA A 66 8.24 -19.04 0.99
N PHE A 67 9.17 -18.46 1.75
CA PHE A 67 10.51 -18.17 1.26
C PHE A 67 11.19 -19.45 0.78
N GLY A 68 11.16 -20.54 1.56
CA GLY A 68 11.65 -21.85 1.12
C GLY A 68 10.99 -22.36 -0.18
N MET A 69 9.68 -22.16 -0.34
CA MET A 69 8.97 -22.52 -1.57
C MET A 69 9.41 -21.66 -2.77
N ALA A 70 9.59 -20.35 -2.57
CA ALA A 70 10.11 -19.45 -3.60
C ALA A 70 11.50 -19.88 -4.08
N LEU A 71 12.38 -20.27 -3.16
CA LEU A 71 13.70 -20.83 -3.47
C LEU A 71 13.65 -22.15 -4.26
N ARG A 72 12.51 -22.86 -4.21
CA ARG A 72 12.25 -24.09 -4.98
C ARG A 72 11.48 -23.82 -6.28
N GLY A 73 11.29 -22.56 -6.64
CA GLY A 73 10.73 -22.14 -7.92
C GLY A 73 9.21 -22.00 -7.94
N TYR A 74 8.56 -21.95 -6.77
CA TYR A 74 7.16 -21.52 -6.63
C TYR A 74 7.04 -19.99 -6.53
N ARG A 75 5.82 -19.47 -6.64
CA ARG A 75 5.50 -18.04 -6.52
C ARG A 75 4.46 -17.81 -5.41
N PRO A 76 4.84 -18.01 -4.13
CA PRO A 76 3.90 -17.90 -3.01
C PRO A 76 3.38 -16.47 -2.81
N VAL A 77 2.10 -16.41 -2.43
CA VAL A 77 1.38 -15.22 -2.01
C VAL A 77 0.93 -15.44 -0.58
N CYS A 78 1.65 -14.85 0.36
CA CYS A 78 1.36 -15.00 1.79
C CYS A 78 0.38 -13.93 2.25
N GLU A 79 -0.57 -14.29 3.11
CA GLU A 79 -1.34 -13.34 3.89
C GLU A 79 -0.87 -13.37 5.34
N ILE A 80 -0.46 -12.21 5.85
CA ILE A 80 -0.42 -11.95 7.29
C ILE A 80 -1.76 -11.34 7.66
N GLN A 81 -2.46 -11.90 8.65
CA GLN A 81 -3.87 -11.59 8.87
C GLN A 81 -4.13 -10.13 9.26
N PHE A 82 -3.20 -9.49 9.99
CA PHE A 82 -3.23 -8.08 10.38
C PHE A 82 -1.83 -7.48 10.42
N ASP A 83 -1.73 -6.17 10.20
CA ASP A 83 -0.49 -5.37 10.26
C ASP A 83 0.34 -5.59 11.53
N GLY A 84 -0.25 -5.61 12.72
CA GLY A 84 0.51 -5.86 13.96
C GLY A 84 1.01 -7.29 14.11
N PHE A 85 0.55 -8.22 13.28
CA PHE A 85 0.99 -9.63 13.29
C PHE A 85 2.19 -9.86 12.37
N VAL A 86 2.65 -8.84 11.64
CA VAL A 86 3.87 -8.96 10.83
C VAL A 86 5.14 -9.02 11.69
N TYR A 87 5.11 -8.52 12.92
CA TYR A 87 6.31 -8.39 13.76
C TYR A 87 6.98 -9.73 14.11
N PRO A 88 6.26 -10.83 14.43
CA PRO A 88 6.84 -12.16 14.53
C PRO A 88 7.60 -12.62 13.26
N ALA A 89 7.16 -12.20 12.07
CA ALA A 89 7.80 -12.52 10.80
C ALA A 89 8.89 -11.52 10.37
N PHE A 90 9.12 -10.46 11.15
CA PHE A 90 9.98 -9.35 10.75
C PHE A 90 11.40 -9.80 10.38
N ASP A 91 12.04 -10.63 11.21
CA ASP A 91 13.38 -11.15 10.93
C ASP A 91 13.45 -11.95 9.62
N GLN A 92 12.46 -12.82 9.36
CA GLN A 92 12.39 -13.56 8.10
C GLN A 92 12.34 -12.61 6.90
N ILE A 93 11.53 -11.56 6.99
CA ILE A 93 11.38 -10.59 5.92
C ILE A 93 12.69 -9.80 5.70
N VAL A 94 13.24 -9.20 6.76
CA VAL A 94 14.33 -8.22 6.63
C VAL A 94 15.71 -8.86 6.50
N SER A 95 15.94 -9.97 7.20
CA SER A 95 17.26 -10.63 7.26
C SER A 95 17.43 -11.67 6.15
N HIS A 96 16.34 -12.28 5.68
CA HIS A 96 16.39 -13.38 4.71
C HIS A 96 15.80 -12.97 3.37
N VAL A 97 14.49 -12.74 3.31
CA VAL A 97 13.75 -12.46 2.07
C VAL A 97 14.35 -11.27 1.32
N ALA A 98 14.47 -10.11 1.99
CA ALA A 98 14.95 -8.88 1.38
C ALA A 98 16.38 -8.97 0.84
N LYS A 99 17.21 -9.84 1.41
CA LYS A 99 18.66 -9.84 1.16
C LYS A 99 19.11 -10.91 0.20
N ILE A 100 18.27 -11.89 -0.13
CA ILE A 100 18.71 -13.10 -0.83
C ILE A 100 19.30 -12.81 -2.21
N HIS A 101 18.67 -11.91 -2.98
CA HIS A 101 19.14 -11.56 -4.32
C HIS A 101 20.53 -10.92 -4.25
N TYR A 102 20.72 -9.93 -3.37
CA TYR A 102 22.02 -9.29 -3.15
C TYR A 102 23.06 -10.26 -2.57
N ARG A 103 22.70 -11.03 -1.53
CA ARG A 103 23.57 -11.99 -0.83
C ARG A 103 24.13 -13.06 -1.77
N THR A 104 23.37 -13.42 -2.80
CA THR A 104 23.75 -14.44 -3.78
C THR A 104 24.27 -13.85 -5.09
N GLN A 105 24.46 -12.53 -5.16
CA GLN A 105 24.89 -11.82 -6.38
C GLN A 105 23.97 -12.14 -7.58
N GLY A 106 22.66 -12.17 -7.34
CA GLY A 106 21.63 -12.42 -8.35
C GLY A 106 21.47 -13.89 -8.78
N LYS A 107 22.19 -14.83 -8.17
CA LYS A 107 22.07 -16.26 -8.51
C LYS A 107 20.76 -16.88 -8.03
N VAL A 108 20.12 -16.27 -7.03
CA VAL A 108 18.88 -16.74 -6.43
C VAL A 108 17.87 -15.60 -6.40
N ILE A 109 16.72 -15.85 -7.00
CA ILE A 109 15.54 -14.98 -6.94
C ILE A 109 14.58 -15.46 -5.84
N ALA A 110 13.68 -14.58 -5.40
CA ALA A 110 12.67 -14.89 -4.40
C ALA A 110 11.32 -14.25 -4.77
N PRO A 111 10.62 -14.82 -5.78
CA PRO A 111 9.28 -14.39 -6.17
C PRO A 111 8.30 -14.67 -5.02
N LEU A 112 8.07 -13.66 -4.18
CA LEU A 112 7.27 -13.78 -2.96
C LEU A 112 6.50 -12.48 -2.74
N THR A 113 5.18 -12.58 -2.70
CA THR A 113 4.29 -11.45 -2.35
C THR A 113 3.74 -11.67 -0.94
N ILE A 114 3.97 -10.74 -0.04
CA ILE A 114 3.46 -10.76 1.33
C ILE A 114 2.39 -9.68 1.46
N ARG A 115 1.13 -10.11 1.49
CA ARG A 115 -0.05 -9.27 1.66
C ARG A 115 -0.29 -9.00 3.15
N ILE A 116 -0.52 -7.73 3.47
CA ILE A 116 -0.74 -7.27 4.85
C ILE A 116 -1.87 -6.23 4.85
N PRO A 117 -3.06 -6.54 5.39
CA PRO A 117 -4.06 -5.52 5.67
C PRO A 117 -3.54 -4.56 6.74
N PHE A 118 -3.53 -3.26 6.45
CA PHE A 118 -2.96 -2.23 7.32
C PHE A 118 -3.87 -1.01 7.47
N GLY A 119 -3.57 -0.19 8.48
CA GLY A 119 -4.29 1.05 8.81
C GLY A 119 -5.64 0.79 9.48
N GLY A 120 -6.03 1.60 10.45
CA GLY A 120 -7.27 1.47 11.19
C GLY A 120 -8.48 2.15 10.55
N GLY A 121 -9.36 2.64 11.41
CA GLY A 121 -10.67 3.20 11.09
C GLY A 121 -11.75 2.14 10.86
N ILE A 122 -11.54 0.94 11.41
CA ILE A 122 -12.50 -0.17 11.41
C ILE A 122 -12.92 -0.58 12.83
N GLY A 123 -12.45 0.12 13.87
CA GLY A 123 -12.81 -0.14 15.26
C GLY A 123 -12.23 -1.45 15.83
N SER A 124 -11.09 -1.89 15.32
CA SER A 124 -10.42 -3.11 15.78
C SER A 124 -9.81 -3.00 17.18
N VAL A 125 -9.41 -4.16 17.72
CA VAL A 125 -8.64 -4.26 18.96
C VAL A 125 -7.15 -3.96 18.70
N GLU A 126 -6.35 -3.93 19.77
CA GLU A 126 -4.90 -3.66 19.72
C GLU A 126 -4.17 -4.57 18.71
N HIS A 127 -3.13 -4.04 18.05
CA HIS A 127 -2.34 -4.70 16.99
C HIS A 127 -3.06 -4.95 15.65
N HIS A 128 -4.21 -4.32 15.42
CA HIS A 128 -4.99 -4.47 14.19
C HIS A 128 -5.18 -3.15 13.43
N SER A 129 -4.40 -2.11 13.73
CA SER A 129 -4.58 -0.77 13.12
C SER A 129 -3.26 -0.03 12.89
N GLU A 130 -2.12 -0.70 13.08
CA GLU A 130 -0.80 -0.16 12.84
C GLU A 130 -0.58 0.22 11.37
N SER A 131 0.40 1.10 11.17
CA SER A 131 0.93 1.49 9.87
C SER A 131 2.44 1.19 9.84
N PRO A 132 2.84 -0.08 9.59
CA PRO A 132 4.23 -0.53 9.72
C PRO A 132 5.07 -0.28 8.46
N GLU A 133 4.52 0.41 7.45
CA GLU A 133 5.13 0.52 6.13
C GLU A 133 6.55 1.11 6.14
N ALA A 134 6.85 2.03 7.07
CA ALA A 134 8.16 2.68 7.16
C ALA A 134 9.28 1.67 7.41
N TYR A 135 9.05 0.63 8.23
CA TYR A 135 10.07 -0.39 8.51
C TYR A 135 10.47 -1.17 7.25
N PHE A 136 9.47 -1.53 6.45
CA PHE A 136 9.68 -2.33 5.24
C PHE A 136 10.18 -1.47 4.09
N ALA A 137 9.67 -0.24 3.94
CA ALA A 137 10.13 0.68 2.91
C ALA A 137 11.62 1.07 3.10
N HIS A 138 12.06 1.18 4.37
CA HIS A 138 13.48 1.38 4.72
C HIS A 138 14.35 0.15 4.41
N THR A 139 13.78 -1.04 4.34
CA THR A 139 14.54 -2.29 4.18
C THR A 139 14.92 -2.49 2.71
N ALA A 140 16.16 -2.18 2.36
CA ALA A 140 16.69 -2.38 1.02
C ALA A 140 16.54 -3.83 0.52
N GLY A 141 16.08 -3.98 -0.72
CA GLY A 141 15.82 -5.26 -1.37
C GLY A 141 14.36 -5.72 -1.31
N LEU A 142 13.49 -4.99 -0.59
CA LEU A 142 12.04 -5.13 -0.70
C LEU A 142 11.48 -4.09 -1.69
N ARG A 143 10.45 -4.49 -2.44
CA ARG A 143 9.47 -3.55 -2.98
C ARG A 143 8.32 -3.42 -2.00
N VAL A 144 7.82 -2.21 -1.80
CA VAL A 144 6.72 -1.94 -0.87
C VAL A 144 5.68 -1.10 -1.57
N VAL A 145 4.44 -1.60 -1.61
CA VAL A 145 3.36 -0.98 -2.40
C VAL A 145 2.05 -0.98 -1.63
N SER A 146 1.17 -0.03 -1.95
CA SER A 146 -0.18 0.02 -1.40
C SER A 146 -1.18 0.55 -2.43
N PRO A 147 -2.12 -0.27 -2.92
CA PRO A 147 -3.21 0.21 -3.78
C PRO A 147 -4.17 1.15 -3.04
N SER A 148 -4.74 2.12 -3.75
CA SER A 148 -5.68 3.09 -3.20
C SER A 148 -7.15 2.91 -3.64
N ASN A 149 -7.38 2.15 -4.71
CA ASN A 149 -8.70 1.96 -5.32
C ASN A 149 -8.83 0.55 -5.93
N PRO A 150 -10.05 0.09 -6.28
CA PRO A 150 -10.26 -1.26 -6.80
C PRO A 150 -9.51 -1.58 -8.09
N ALA A 151 -9.31 -0.63 -9.01
CA ALA A 151 -8.54 -0.89 -10.24
C ALA A 151 -7.07 -1.16 -9.91
N ASP A 152 -6.45 -0.32 -9.07
CA ASP A 152 -5.09 -0.54 -8.58
C ASP A 152 -4.96 -1.81 -7.75
N ALA A 153 -5.97 -2.15 -6.95
CA ALA A 153 -5.98 -3.38 -6.17
C ALA A 153 -5.87 -4.63 -7.06
N TYR A 154 -6.60 -4.67 -8.18
CA TYR A 154 -6.51 -5.75 -9.17
C TYR A 154 -5.16 -5.78 -9.90
N LEU A 155 -4.69 -4.62 -10.36
CA LEU A 155 -3.47 -4.54 -11.16
C LEU A 155 -2.22 -4.80 -10.35
N MET A 156 -2.09 -4.08 -9.25
CA MET A 156 -0.87 -4.10 -8.46
C MET A 156 -0.68 -5.46 -7.82
N ILE A 157 -1.75 -6.19 -7.46
CA ILE A 157 -1.57 -7.56 -6.95
C ILE A 157 -1.06 -8.50 -8.04
N ARG A 158 -1.57 -8.41 -9.27
CA ARG A 158 -1.06 -9.20 -10.40
C ARG A 158 0.39 -8.86 -10.73
N GLN A 159 0.72 -7.57 -10.79
CA GLN A 159 2.09 -7.10 -10.99
C GLN A 159 3.01 -7.58 -9.87
N SER A 160 2.59 -7.51 -8.61
CA SER A 160 3.39 -7.97 -7.47
C SER A 160 3.68 -9.47 -7.56
N ILE A 161 2.67 -10.28 -7.88
CA ILE A 161 2.81 -11.74 -8.02
C ILE A 161 3.71 -12.12 -9.21
N SER A 162 3.77 -11.30 -10.27
CA SER A 162 4.59 -11.59 -11.46
C SER A 162 6.06 -11.15 -11.33
N LEU A 163 6.43 -10.41 -10.27
CA LEU A 163 7.82 -10.01 -10.03
C LEU A 163 8.68 -11.11 -9.39
N ASP A 164 9.93 -11.21 -9.82
CA ASP A 164 10.90 -12.18 -9.28
C ASP A 164 11.57 -11.74 -7.96
N ASP A 165 11.28 -10.51 -7.56
CA ASP A 165 11.76 -9.90 -6.33
C ASP A 165 10.64 -9.85 -5.27
N PRO A 166 10.99 -9.84 -3.98
CA PRO A 166 10.01 -9.84 -2.91
C PRO A 166 9.23 -8.52 -2.80
N VAL A 167 7.91 -8.65 -2.65
CA VAL A 167 6.98 -7.52 -2.54
C VAL A 167 6.21 -7.58 -1.23
N ILE A 168 6.23 -6.49 -0.47
CA ILE A 168 5.27 -6.23 0.61
C ILE A 168 4.09 -5.46 0.03
N PHE A 169 2.91 -6.05 0.13
CA PHE A 169 1.67 -5.53 -0.45
C PHE A 169 0.72 -5.10 0.65
N PHE A 170 0.64 -3.80 0.92
CA PHE A 170 -0.17 -3.23 1.99
C PHE A 170 -1.58 -2.90 1.54
N GLU A 171 -2.57 -3.52 2.17
CA GLU A 171 -3.98 -3.40 1.80
C GLU A 171 -4.73 -2.49 2.77
N PRO A 172 -5.26 -1.34 2.33
CA PRO A 172 -5.95 -0.42 3.22
C PRO A 172 -7.30 -1.02 3.65
N LYS A 173 -7.31 -1.76 4.76
CA LYS A 173 -8.44 -2.64 5.12
C LYS A 173 -9.76 -1.91 5.34
N ARG A 174 -9.72 -0.63 5.76
CA ARG A 174 -10.90 0.24 5.83
C ARG A 174 -11.61 0.41 4.47
N ARG A 175 -10.88 0.25 3.37
CA ARG A 175 -11.34 0.45 1.99
C ARG A 175 -11.81 -0.85 1.32
N TYR A 176 -11.75 -2.01 1.98
CA TYR A 176 -12.11 -3.29 1.36
C TYR A 176 -13.51 -3.33 0.75
N ARG A 177 -14.45 -2.56 1.30
CA ARG A 177 -15.85 -2.50 0.86
C ARG A 177 -16.14 -1.39 -0.15
N ASP A 178 -15.15 -0.55 -0.45
CA ASP A 178 -15.29 0.51 -1.44
C ASP A 178 -15.54 -0.12 -2.81
N LYS A 179 -16.47 0.46 -3.57
CA LYS A 179 -16.90 -0.06 -4.88
C LYS A 179 -16.47 0.88 -5.99
N ALA A 180 -16.06 0.30 -7.11
CA ALA A 180 -15.82 1.02 -8.34
C ALA A 180 -16.28 0.18 -9.53
N ASP A 181 -16.62 0.83 -10.63
CA ASP A 181 -16.75 0.16 -11.92
C ASP A 181 -15.36 -0.09 -12.49
N VAL A 182 -14.96 -1.35 -12.61
CA VAL A 182 -13.63 -1.76 -13.06
C VAL A 182 -13.76 -2.56 -14.35
N ASP A 183 -13.07 -2.12 -15.40
CA ASP A 183 -12.96 -2.84 -16.66
C ASP A 183 -11.68 -3.69 -16.69
N PHE A 184 -11.72 -4.88 -16.09
CA PHE A 184 -10.57 -5.78 -16.02
C PHE A 184 -9.97 -6.12 -17.39
N ALA A 185 -10.78 -6.17 -18.46
CA ALA A 185 -10.28 -6.48 -19.79
C ALA A 185 -9.44 -5.32 -20.35
N ALA A 186 -9.84 -4.08 -20.08
CA ALA A 186 -9.04 -2.90 -20.41
C ALA A 186 -7.73 -2.87 -19.62
N LEU A 187 -7.77 -3.21 -18.32
CA LEU A 187 -6.56 -3.28 -17.49
C LEU A 187 -5.58 -4.35 -18.00
N ASP A 188 -6.11 -5.50 -18.44
CA ASP A 188 -5.30 -6.61 -18.98
C ASP A 188 -4.72 -6.32 -20.38
N ALA A 189 -5.34 -5.45 -21.17
CA ALA A 189 -4.90 -5.11 -22.53
C ALA A 189 -3.61 -4.27 -22.57
N GLY A 190 -3.12 -3.80 -21.42
CA GLY A 190 -1.90 -3.01 -21.27
C GLY A 190 -2.12 -1.50 -21.44
N GLY A 191 -1.05 -0.72 -21.27
CA GLY A 191 -1.09 0.74 -21.27
C GLY A 191 -1.18 1.38 -19.88
N GLU A 192 -1.00 0.58 -18.83
CA GLU A 192 -1.16 1.04 -17.46
C GLU A 192 0.16 1.30 -16.73
N LEU A 193 0.05 2.11 -15.68
CA LEU A 193 1.15 2.44 -14.79
C LEU A 193 1.79 1.15 -14.25
N THR A 194 3.11 1.06 -14.41
CA THR A 194 3.92 0.04 -13.74
C THR A 194 3.74 0.13 -12.21
N LEU A 195 4.14 -0.93 -11.51
CA LEU A 195 3.94 -1.05 -10.07
C LEU A 195 4.54 0.13 -9.28
N GLU A 196 5.61 0.72 -9.81
CA GLU A 196 6.44 1.73 -9.17
C GLU A 196 6.04 3.17 -9.52
N GLN A 197 5.13 3.36 -10.48
CA GLN A 197 4.70 4.69 -10.93
C GLN A 197 3.56 5.26 -10.08
N ALA A 198 3.70 6.52 -9.68
CA ALA A 198 2.63 7.27 -9.03
C ALA A 198 1.56 7.72 -10.04
N ARG A 199 0.40 8.14 -9.52
CA ARG A 199 -0.74 8.61 -10.33
C ARG A 199 -1.20 9.98 -9.86
N VAL A 200 -1.33 10.93 -10.78
CA VAL A 200 -2.10 12.16 -10.54
C VAL A 200 -3.59 11.82 -10.62
N CYS A 201 -4.26 11.84 -9.47
CA CYS A 201 -5.68 11.46 -9.32
C CYS A 201 -6.63 12.65 -9.47
N ALA A 202 -6.14 13.87 -9.22
CA ALA A 202 -6.83 15.13 -9.47
C ALA A 202 -5.77 16.18 -9.83
N THR A 203 -6.03 17.00 -10.84
CA THR A 203 -5.12 18.08 -11.24
C THR A 203 -5.44 19.35 -10.47
N GLY A 204 -4.41 20.10 -10.08
CA GLY A 204 -4.58 21.41 -9.45
C GLY A 204 -3.35 22.30 -9.56
N THR A 205 -3.46 23.53 -9.07
CA THR A 205 -2.45 24.59 -9.27
C THR A 205 -1.90 25.18 -7.98
N ASP A 206 -2.60 25.06 -6.85
CA ASP A 206 -2.30 25.88 -5.67
C ASP A 206 -1.44 25.12 -4.67
N ALA A 207 -1.64 23.80 -4.56
CA ALA A 207 -0.77 22.92 -3.79
C ALA A 207 -0.85 21.46 -4.28
N THR A 208 0.24 20.73 -4.10
CA THR A 208 0.31 19.28 -4.31
C THR A 208 0.05 18.55 -2.99
N VAL A 209 -0.86 17.58 -3.00
CA VAL A 209 -1.11 16.63 -1.91
C VAL A 209 -0.67 15.24 -2.36
N VAL A 210 0.39 14.73 -1.75
CA VAL A 210 0.85 13.35 -1.95
C VAL A 210 0.26 12.45 -0.87
N ALA A 211 -0.40 11.37 -1.26
CA ALA A 211 -0.97 10.38 -0.36
C ALA A 211 -0.74 8.95 -0.87
N TYR A 212 -1.01 7.95 -0.03
CA TYR A 212 -0.97 6.54 -0.41
C TYR A 212 -1.99 5.70 0.35
N GLY A 213 -2.27 4.51 -0.17
CA GLY A 213 -3.20 3.56 0.42
C GLY A 213 -4.55 4.19 0.76
N GLY A 214 -5.03 3.98 1.99
CA GLY A 214 -6.36 4.41 2.43
C GLY A 214 -6.56 5.93 2.56
N THR A 215 -5.46 6.70 2.59
CA THR A 215 -5.49 8.17 2.79
C THR A 215 -5.73 8.93 1.49
N VAL A 216 -5.51 8.31 0.32
CA VAL A 216 -5.79 8.93 -0.99
C VAL A 216 -7.26 9.37 -1.11
N ALA A 217 -8.20 8.56 -0.63
CA ALA A 217 -9.61 8.92 -0.63
C ALA A 217 -9.91 10.14 0.27
N SER A 218 -9.20 10.32 1.39
CA SER A 218 -9.30 11.53 2.21
C SER A 218 -8.73 12.74 1.47
N ALA A 219 -7.60 12.60 0.78
CA ALA A 219 -6.99 13.66 -0.01
C ALA A 219 -7.89 14.11 -1.18
N LEU A 220 -8.53 13.17 -1.89
CA LEU A 220 -9.51 13.48 -2.94
C LEU A 220 -10.76 14.18 -2.39
N THR A 221 -11.15 13.88 -1.15
CA THR A 221 -12.26 14.57 -0.47
C THR A 221 -11.86 16.00 -0.10
N ALA A 222 -10.65 16.18 0.45
CA ALA A 222 -10.09 17.51 0.71
C ALA A 222 -9.99 18.35 -0.56
N ALA A 223 -9.56 17.78 -1.69
CA ALA A 223 -9.49 18.48 -2.97
C ALA A 223 -10.86 18.97 -3.47
N LYS A 224 -11.93 18.18 -3.25
CA LYS A 224 -13.30 18.61 -3.59
C LYS A 224 -13.76 19.79 -2.72
N ILE A 225 -13.53 19.71 -1.41
CA ILE A 225 -13.90 20.78 -0.46
C ILE A 225 -13.09 22.05 -0.77
N ALA A 226 -11.79 21.92 -0.98
CA ALA A 226 -10.91 23.04 -1.36
C ALA A 226 -11.41 23.75 -2.63
N ALA A 227 -11.88 22.99 -3.63
CA ALA A 227 -12.42 23.55 -4.86
C ALA A 227 -13.70 24.36 -4.63
N GLU A 228 -14.55 23.97 -3.68
CA GLU A 228 -15.73 24.75 -3.27
C GLU A 228 -15.33 26.06 -2.57
N GLU A 229 -14.16 26.10 -1.94
CA GLU A 229 -13.58 27.26 -1.27
C GLU A 229 -12.67 28.12 -2.19
N GLY A 230 -12.54 27.73 -3.46
CA GLY A 230 -11.78 28.46 -4.48
C GLY A 230 -10.29 28.09 -4.58
N ASN A 231 -9.85 27.02 -3.90
CA ASN A 231 -8.49 26.49 -3.97
C ASN A 231 -8.41 25.24 -4.85
N SER A 232 -7.31 25.07 -5.57
CA SER A 232 -7.09 23.99 -6.54
C SER A 232 -5.97 23.04 -6.09
N LEU A 233 -6.34 21.87 -5.57
CA LEU A 233 -5.38 20.85 -5.12
C LEU A 233 -5.08 19.83 -6.21
N GLU A 234 -3.80 19.60 -6.47
CA GLU A 234 -3.32 18.42 -7.19
C GLU A 234 -3.16 17.26 -6.21
N VAL A 235 -3.78 16.11 -6.47
CA VAL A 235 -3.67 14.92 -5.62
C VAL A 235 -2.88 13.83 -6.33
N ILE A 236 -1.81 13.36 -5.71
CA ILE A 236 -0.99 12.25 -6.17
C ILE A 236 -1.21 11.05 -5.26
N ASP A 237 -1.53 9.90 -5.86
CA ASP A 237 -1.41 8.59 -5.23
C ASP A 237 -0.03 8.00 -5.54
N LEU A 238 0.77 7.75 -4.50
CA LEU A 238 2.12 7.19 -4.68
C LEU A 238 2.10 5.80 -5.29
N ARG A 239 1.13 4.95 -4.92
CA ARG A 239 1.08 3.50 -5.23
C ARG A 239 2.28 2.71 -4.68
N SER A 240 3.51 3.07 -5.05
CA SER A 240 4.76 2.51 -4.54
C SER A 240 5.36 3.36 -3.43
N LEU A 241 5.70 2.70 -2.32
CA LEU A 241 6.32 3.27 -1.13
C LEU A 241 7.83 3.03 -1.09
N SER A 242 8.31 2.01 -1.82
CA SER A 242 9.72 1.74 -2.05
C SER A 242 9.89 0.89 -3.31
N PRO A 243 10.54 1.40 -4.37
CA PRO A 243 11.01 2.78 -4.53
C PRO A 243 9.86 3.79 -4.66
N ILE A 244 10.07 5.04 -4.24
CA ILE A 244 9.11 6.14 -4.44
C ILE A 244 9.37 6.79 -5.81
N ASP A 245 8.31 7.03 -6.57
CA ASP A 245 8.33 7.85 -7.78
C ASP A 245 8.43 9.34 -7.43
N PHE A 246 9.66 9.79 -7.17
CA PHE A 246 9.94 11.19 -6.86
C PHE A 246 9.77 12.13 -8.05
N ASP A 247 9.85 11.61 -9.28
CA ASP A 247 9.86 12.43 -10.48
C ASP A 247 8.45 12.99 -10.72
N THR A 248 7.41 12.17 -10.54
CA THR A 248 6.01 12.63 -10.56
C THR A 248 5.72 13.68 -9.47
N ILE A 249 6.28 13.52 -8.28
CA ILE A 249 6.10 14.49 -7.18
C ILE A 249 6.81 15.80 -7.52
N GLU A 250 8.04 15.74 -8.03
CA GLU A 250 8.83 16.91 -8.42
C GLU A 250 8.14 17.72 -9.51
N GLU A 251 7.62 17.08 -10.56
CA GLU A 251 6.89 17.74 -11.64
C GLU A 251 5.68 18.51 -11.11
N SER A 252 4.93 17.89 -10.21
CA SER A 252 3.77 18.51 -9.56
C SER A 252 4.16 19.70 -8.68
N VAL A 253 5.20 19.54 -7.83
CA VAL A 253 5.66 20.60 -6.93
C VAL A 253 6.24 21.78 -7.69
N ARG A 254 6.92 21.56 -8.82
CA ARG A 254 7.40 22.64 -9.69
C ARG A 254 6.26 23.49 -10.26
N LYS A 255 5.07 22.90 -10.42
CA LYS A 255 3.87 23.58 -10.91
C LYS A 255 3.13 24.31 -9.78
N THR A 256 3.00 23.71 -8.61
CA THR A 256 2.17 24.23 -7.51
C THR A 256 2.93 25.05 -6.48
N GLY A 257 4.26 24.89 -6.42
CA GLY A 257 5.14 25.52 -5.45
C GLY A 257 4.96 25.03 -4.00
N ARG A 258 4.03 24.12 -3.71
CA ARG A 258 3.67 23.72 -2.34
C ARG A 258 3.43 22.21 -2.26
N LEU A 259 3.85 21.60 -1.15
CA LEU A 259 3.67 20.17 -0.93
C LEU A 259 3.12 19.87 0.47
N ILE A 260 2.07 19.05 0.50
CA ILE A 260 1.52 18.42 1.70
C ILE A 260 1.61 16.91 1.51
N VAL A 261 2.24 16.21 2.45
CA VAL A 261 2.28 14.74 2.45
C VAL A 261 1.29 14.21 3.48
N ALA A 262 0.31 13.42 3.03
CA ALA A 262 -0.76 12.88 3.85
C ALA A 262 -0.68 11.35 3.93
N HIS A 263 -0.50 10.80 5.12
CA HIS A 263 -0.40 9.35 5.34
C HIS A 263 -0.92 8.94 6.71
N GLU A 264 -1.36 7.69 6.87
CA GLU A 264 -1.93 7.24 8.15
C GLU A 264 -0.88 7.08 9.27
N ALA A 265 0.33 6.61 8.93
CA ALA A 265 1.41 6.40 9.90
C ALA A 265 1.75 7.65 10.74
N PRO A 266 2.37 7.46 11.91
CA PRO A 266 2.96 8.55 12.67
C PRO A 266 3.86 9.45 11.82
N VAL A 267 3.72 10.77 11.97
CA VAL A 267 4.53 11.74 11.22
C VAL A 267 6.01 11.69 11.64
N PHE A 268 6.29 11.26 12.88
CA PHE A 268 7.66 11.05 13.34
C PHE A 268 8.28 9.83 12.66
N ALA A 269 9.39 10.02 11.93
CA ALA A 269 10.09 8.97 11.19
C ALA A 269 9.23 8.15 10.19
N GLY A 270 8.04 8.65 9.81
CA GLY A 270 7.22 8.09 8.74
C GLY A 270 7.73 8.50 7.34
N LEU A 271 7.14 7.90 6.30
CA LEU A 271 7.52 8.16 4.89
C LEU A 271 7.44 9.63 4.48
N GLY A 272 6.53 10.40 5.08
CA GLY A 272 6.46 11.84 4.82
C GLY A 272 7.74 12.59 5.17
N ALA A 273 8.58 12.08 6.09
CA ALA A 273 9.87 12.68 6.41
C ALA A 273 10.88 12.54 5.25
N GLU A 274 10.99 11.35 4.65
CA GLU A 274 11.84 11.10 3.48
C GLU A 274 11.36 11.93 2.29
N ILE A 275 10.05 11.96 2.04
CA ILE A 275 9.48 12.75 0.94
C ILE A 275 9.78 14.24 1.12
N ALA A 276 9.57 14.78 2.33
CA ALA A 276 9.87 16.18 2.62
C ALA A 276 11.35 16.51 2.43
N ALA A 277 12.27 15.65 2.91
CA ALA A 277 13.70 15.86 2.74
C ALA A 277 14.11 15.84 1.27
N ARG A 278 13.71 14.82 0.51
CA ARG A 278 14.07 14.65 -0.90
C ARG A 278 13.49 15.75 -1.79
N ILE A 279 12.25 16.17 -1.56
CA ILE A 279 11.64 17.27 -2.31
C ILE A 279 12.27 18.61 -1.94
N THR A 280 12.65 18.81 -0.67
CA THR A 280 13.41 20.01 -0.30
C THR A 280 14.73 20.07 -1.06
N GLU A 281 15.47 18.96 -1.17
CA GLU A 281 16.73 18.91 -1.94
C GLU A 281 16.53 19.15 -3.44
N ARG A 282 15.50 18.55 -4.05
CA ARG A 282 15.23 18.62 -5.50
C ARG A 282 14.58 19.94 -5.93
N CYS A 283 13.68 20.47 -5.10
CA CYS A 283 12.77 21.57 -5.45
C CYS A 283 12.96 22.82 -4.58
N PHE A 284 14.08 22.97 -3.86
CA PHE A 284 14.30 24.07 -2.90
C PHE A 284 13.88 25.45 -3.43
N TYR A 285 14.30 25.79 -4.66
CA TYR A 285 14.02 27.09 -5.28
C TYR A 285 12.62 27.23 -5.88
N HIS A 286 11.84 26.14 -5.93
CA HIS A 286 10.46 26.14 -6.41
C HIS A 286 9.46 26.13 -5.24
N LEU A 287 9.89 25.79 -4.03
CA LEU A 287 9.03 25.75 -2.85
C LEU A 287 8.70 27.17 -2.37
N GLU A 288 7.42 27.51 -2.38
CA GLU A 288 6.86 28.75 -1.82
C GLU A 288 6.54 28.61 -0.33
N ALA A 289 6.48 27.38 0.20
CA ALA A 289 6.22 27.07 1.59
C ALA A 289 6.98 25.80 2.01
N PRO A 290 7.26 25.60 3.32
CA PRO A 290 7.85 24.35 3.79
C PRO A 290 6.93 23.16 3.48
N VAL A 291 7.51 22.00 3.18
CA VAL A 291 6.73 20.77 3.02
C VAL A 291 6.02 20.43 4.33
N LEU A 292 4.69 20.40 4.31
CA LEU A 292 3.86 20.06 5.46
C LEU A 292 3.50 18.57 5.45
N ARG A 293 3.29 18.00 6.65
CA ARG A 293 3.02 16.57 6.82
C ARG A 293 1.81 16.37 7.71
N VAL A 294 0.87 15.56 7.24
CA VAL A 294 -0.39 15.23 7.91
C VAL A 294 -0.45 13.72 8.09
N GLY A 295 -0.49 13.26 9.33
CA GLY A 295 -0.61 11.83 9.62
C GLY A 295 -0.88 11.50 11.08
N GLY A 296 -0.72 10.24 11.45
CA GLY A 296 -0.92 9.79 12.82
C GLY A 296 -0.04 10.52 13.83
N PHE A 297 -0.46 10.50 15.08
CA PHE A 297 0.34 11.04 16.19
C PHE A 297 1.41 10.03 16.62
N ALA A 298 2.52 10.54 17.18
CA ALA A 298 3.59 9.71 17.75
C ALA A 298 3.20 9.14 19.12
N ILE A 299 2.16 8.30 19.13
CA ILE A 299 1.63 7.59 20.30
C ILE A 299 1.30 6.14 19.89
N PRO A 300 1.18 5.19 20.83
CA PRO A 300 0.57 3.89 20.55
C PRO A 300 -0.82 4.06 19.91
N TYR A 301 -1.20 3.15 19.00
CA TYR A 301 -2.48 3.26 18.32
C TYR A 301 -3.62 3.29 19.35
N PRO A 302 -4.50 4.30 19.32
CA PRO A 302 -5.46 4.49 20.40
C PRO A 302 -6.62 3.50 20.31
N PRO A 303 -7.35 3.28 21.43
CA PRO A 303 -8.58 2.50 21.42
C PRO A 303 -9.60 3.04 20.40
N SER A 304 -10.43 2.16 19.85
CA SER A 304 -11.40 2.46 18.78
C SER A 304 -12.27 3.71 19.01
N LYS A 305 -12.65 4.00 20.26
CA LYS A 305 -13.44 5.21 20.62
C LYS A 305 -12.72 6.54 20.29
N LEU A 306 -11.40 6.54 20.24
CA LEU A 306 -10.56 7.71 19.99
C LEU A 306 -9.92 7.72 18.60
N GLU A 307 -10.09 6.63 17.84
CA GLU A 307 -9.47 6.41 16.52
C GLU A 307 -9.74 7.56 15.54
N LYS A 308 -10.96 8.12 15.56
CA LYS A 308 -11.34 9.26 14.71
C LYS A 308 -10.48 10.51 14.89
N HIS A 309 -9.88 10.69 16.07
CA HIS A 309 -9.01 11.84 16.33
C HIS A 309 -7.57 11.58 15.88
N HIS A 310 -7.15 10.32 15.83
CA HIS A 310 -5.80 9.92 15.47
C HIS A 310 -5.59 9.90 13.95
N LEU A 311 -6.57 9.40 13.22
CA LEU A 311 -6.51 9.28 11.77
C LEU A 311 -6.42 10.66 11.09
N PRO A 312 -5.65 10.77 9.99
CA PRO A 312 -5.75 11.94 9.11
C PRO A 312 -7.10 11.94 8.37
N ASP A 313 -7.72 13.11 8.32
CA ASP A 313 -9.01 13.36 7.69
C ASP A 313 -8.90 14.56 6.72
N PRO A 314 -9.95 14.86 5.93
CA PRO A 314 -9.94 16.00 5.02
C PRO A 314 -9.67 17.34 5.73
N ASP A 315 -10.25 17.55 6.92
CA ASP A 315 -10.11 18.78 7.68
C ASP A 315 -8.64 19.07 8.06
N ARG A 316 -7.89 18.04 8.47
CA ARG A 316 -6.45 18.18 8.77
C ARG A 316 -5.61 18.44 7.53
N ILE A 317 -6.03 17.96 6.36
CA ILE A 317 -5.36 18.25 5.08
C ILE A 317 -5.63 19.70 4.68
N LEU A 318 -6.88 20.18 4.78
CA LEU A 318 -7.27 21.56 4.51
C LEU A 318 -6.59 22.55 5.47
N ALA A 319 -6.52 22.21 6.77
CA ALA A 319 -5.78 23.03 7.73
C ALA A 319 -4.27 23.10 7.41
N ALA A 320 -3.69 22.07 6.80
CA ALA A 320 -2.32 22.13 6.29
C ALA A 320 -2.23 22.99 5.02
N LEU A 321 -3.22 22.94 4.14
CA LEU A 321 -3.33 23.83 2.98
C LEU A 321 -3.34 25.29 3.41
N ASP A 322 -4.23 25.68 4.33
CA ASP A 322 -4.34 27.05 4.83
C ASP A 322 -3.00 27.56 5.37
N ARG A 323 -2.30 26.72 6.15
CA ARG A 323 -0.97 27.03 6.68
C ARG A 323 0.09 27.17 5.58
N SER A 324 0.00 26.39 4.50
CA SER A 324 0.92 26.46 3.37
C SER A 324 0.68 27.67 2.48
N LEU A 325 -0.57 28.14 2.37
CA LEU A 325 -0.94 29.33 1.59
C LEU A 325 -0.61 30.62 2.35
N ALA A 326 -0.54 30.57 3.68
CA ALA A 326 -0.24 31.71 4.54
C ALA A 326 1.27 31.96 4.80
N ALA A 327 2.17 31.09 4.30
CA ALA A 327 3.62 31.20 4.46
C ALA A 327 4.22 32.29 3.55
#